data_AF-A0A7V3E5A0-F1
#
_entry.id   AF-A0A7V3E5A0-F1
#
_cell.length_a   1.000
_cell.length_b   1.000
_cell.length_c   1.000
_cell.angle_alpha   90.00
_cell.angle_beta   90.00
_cell.angle_gamma   90.00
#
_symmetry.space_group_name_H-M   'P 1'
#
loop_
_entity.id
_entity.type
_entity.pdbx_description
1 polymer ?
#
loop_
_entity_poly.entity_id
_entity_poly.type
_entity_poly.pdbx_seq_one_letter_code
_entity_poly.pdbx_strand_id
1 'polypeptide(L)'
;MVSETYQKIFVCLLCIFFVLVPLLPDVQISRPKLLCIELISFLSLCMYFIFVIFENKVLYPKNKVFVLAFVFLVYILLRYFFFSDRTVAYNEIKRWVLSFWLLYLISVIGERNYKILITFYIIGSFLSVLYGLLQHTGGVYRIQVPKFDRVMSMFGNPIFFAVHIINFLPIVFGRILVEKNFF
;
A
#
# COMPACT_ATOMS: atom_id res chain seq x y z
N MET A 1 -1.25 -5.40 26.18
CA MET A 1 0.20 -5.51 25.86
C MET A 1 0.42 -6.27 24.56
N VAL A 2 -0.08 -7.50 24.38
CA VAL A 2 0.12 -8.30 23.14
C VAL A 2 -0.51 -7.67 21.88
N SER A 3 -1.72 -7.11 21.97
CA SER A 3 -2.35 -6.35 20.87
C SER A 3 -1.50 -5.17 20.39
N GLU A 4 -0.76 -4.51 21.28
CA GLU A 4 0.12 -3.41 20.91
C GLU A 4 1.38 -3.90 20.20
N THR A 5 1.96 -5.02 20.65
CA THR A 5 3.09 -5.70 19.99
C THR A 5 2.72 -6.13 18.58
N TYR A 6 1.55 -6.77 18.40
CA TYR A 6 1.03 -7.15 17.09
C TYR A 6 0.92 -5.94 16.14
N GLN A 7 0.32 -4.85 16.62
CA GLN A 7 0.20 -3.62 15.83
C GLN A 7 1.58 -3.05 15.46
N LYS A 8 2.55 -3.07 16.36
CA LYS A 8 3.92 -2.60 16.08
C LYS A 8 4.60 -3.43 14.98
N ILE A 9 4.51 -4.76 15.04
CA ILE A 9 5.10 -5.63 14.02
C ILE A 9 4.40 -5.41 12.68
N PHE A 10 3.08 -5.34 12.67
CA PHE A 10 2.32 -5.07 11.44
C PHE A 10 2.65 -3.71 10.82
N VAL A 11 2.71 -2.66 11.63
CA VAL A 11 3.11 -1.31 11.19
C VAL A 11 4.54 -1.33 10.66
N CYS A 12 5.46 -2.04 11.32
CA CYS A 12 6.83 -2.19 10.86
C CYS A 12 6.89 -2.82 9.45
N LEU A 13 6.15 -3.92 9.22
CA LEU A 13 6.05 -4.55 7.90
C LEU A 13 5.53 -3.59 6.84
N LEU A 14 4.47 -2.83 7.13
CA LEU A 14 3.92 -1.85 6.19
C LEU A 14 4.86 -0.65 5.97
N CYS A 15 5.58 -0.20 6.98
CA CYS A 15 6.57 0.87 6.85
C CYS A 15 7.73 0.44 5.94
N ILE A 16 8.25 -0.78 6.16
CA ILE A 16 9.26 -1.40 5.31
C ILE A 16 8.76 -1.49 3.87
N PHE A 17 7.51 -1.92 3.68
CA PHE A 17 6.85 -1.99 2.39
C PHE A 17 6.81 -0.62 1.67
N PHE A 18 6.32 0.43 2.35
CA PHE A 18 6.20 1.75 1.74
C PHE A 18 7.53 2.33 1.29
N VAL A 19 8.64 1.96 1.93
CA VAL A 19 9.98 2.44 1.58
C VAL A 19 10.67 1.54 0.55
N LEU A 20 10.54 0.21 0.64
CA LEU A 20 11.22 -0.73 -0.26
C LEU A 20 10.60 -0.79 -1.65
N VAL A 21 9.28 -0.81 -1.77
CA VAL A 21 8.60 -1.01 -3.06
C VAL A 21 8.93 0.08 -4.08
N PRO A 22 9.00 1.38 -3.70
CA PRO A 22 9.50 2.43 -4.59
C PRO A 22 10.89 2.17 -5.17
N LEU A 23 11.77 1.51 -4.42
CA LEU A 23 13.17 1.29 -4.80
C LEU A 23 13.38 0.06 -5.69
N LEU A 24 12.40 -0.86 -5.73
CA LEU A 24 12.48 -2.04 -6.58
C LEU A 24 12.41 -1.64 -8.06
N PRO A 25 13.22 -2.25 -8.95
CA PRO A 25 13.15 -1.98 -10.37
C PRO A 25 11.80 -2.42 -10.94
N ASP A 26 11.22 -1.57 -11.78
CA ASP A 26 9.95 -1.87 -12.44
C ASP A 26 10.22 -2.61 -13.76
N VAL A 27 10.15 -3.94 -13.71
CA VAL A 27 10.36 -4.80 -14.88
C VAL A 27 9.03 -5.45 -15.23
N GLN A 28 8.51 -5.17 -16.43
CA GLN A 28 7.20 -5.65 -16.89
C GLN A 28 7.07 -7.18 -16.87
N ILE A 29 8.18 -7.89 -17.08
CA ILE A 29 8.23 -9.35 -17.24
C ILE A 29 8.23 -10.07 -15.87
N SER A 30 9.10 -9.67 -14.94
CA SER A 30 9.23 -10.34 -13.64
C SER A 30 8.34 -9.76 -12.53
N ARG A 31 7.75 -8.57 -12.75
CA ARG A 31 6.83 -7.85 -11.83
C ARG A 31 7.20 -7.98 -10.33
N PRO A 32 8.46 -7.70 -9.94
CA PRO A 32 8.94 -7.95 -8.58
C PRO A 32 8.17 -7.12 -7.53
N LYS A 33 7.71 -5.92 -7.91
CA LYS A 33 6.83 -5.09 -7.07
C LYS A 33 5.51 -5.77 -6.73
N LEU A 34 4.88 -6.43 -7.72
CA LEU A 34 3.62 -7.16 -7.49
C LEU A 34 3.83 -8.30 -6.51
N LEU A 35 4.88 -9.09 -6.71
CA LEU A 35 5.22 -10.20 -5.84
C LEU A 35 5.48 -9.71 -4.40
N CYS A 36 6.21 -8.61 -4.24
CA CYS A 36 6.46 -7.99 -2.93
C CYS A 36 5.14 -7.56 -2.25
N ILE A 37 4.22 -6.94 -2.99
CA ILE A 37 2.87 -6.58 -2.51
C ILE A 37 2.10 -7.83 -2.08
N GLU A 38 2.06 -8.87 -2.91
CA GLU A 38 1.34 -10.11 -2.61
C GLU A 38 1.93 -10.81 -1.37
N LEU A 39 3.26 -10.93 -1.27
CA LEU A 39 3.94 -11.54 -0.12
C LEU A 39 3.69 -10.78 1.18
N ILE A 40 3.77 -9.46 1.17
CA ILE A 40 3.57 -8.66 2.39
C ILE A 40 2.09 -8.67 2.81
N SER A 41 1.18 -8.64 1.85
CA SER A 41 -0.26 -8.80 2.12
C SER A 41 -0.55 -10.15 2.75
N PHE A 42 0.06 -11.21 2.21
CA PHE A 42 -0.08 -12.57 2.74
C PHE A 42 0.53 -12.71 4.13
N LEU A 43 1.75 -12.22 4.37
CA LEU A 43 2.40 -12.22 5.68
C LEU A 43 1.57 -11.47 6.72
N SER A 44 1.01 -10.32 6.35
CA SER A 44 0.13 -9.53 7.20
C SER A 44 -1.15 -10.28 7.57
N LEU A 45 -1.72 -11.02 6.61
CA LEU A 45 -2.87 -11.88 6.80
C LEU A 45 -2.56 -13.04 7.76
N CYS A 46 -1.47 -13.78 7.51
CA CYS A 46 -1.03 -14.86 8.39
C CYS A 46 -0.80 -14.37 9.82
N MET A 47 -0.12 -13.23 9.98
CA MET A 47 0.10 -12.62 11.29
C MET A 47 -1.21 -12.28 12.00
N TYR A 48 -2.21 -11.75 11.29
CA TYR A 48 -3.52 -11.47 11.89
C TYR A 48 -4.22 -12.74 12.35
N PHE A 49 -4.22 -13.80 11.54
CA PHE A 49 -4.82 -15.08 11.93
C PHE A 49 -4.13 -15.68 13.16
N ILE A 50 -2.80 -15.61 13.21
CA ILE A 50 -2.02 -15.97 14.40
C ILE A 50 -2.52 -15.16 15.60
N PHE A 51 -2.62 -13.84 15.49
CA PHE A 51 -3.14 -12.98 16.55
C PHE A 51 -4.54 -13.41 17.01
N VAL A 52 -5.48 -13.62 16.08
CA VAL A 52 -6.86 -14.01 16.41
C VAL A 52 -6.90 -15.35 17.14
N ILE A 53 -6.10 -16.33 16.72
CA ILE A 53 -6.03 -17.66 17.34
C ILE A 53 -5.46 -17.57 18.76
N PHE A 54 -4.35 -16.85 18.96
CA PHE A 54 -3.68 -16.78 20.26
C PHE A 54 -4.41 -15.87 21.26
N GLU A 55 -5.04 -14.80 20.79
CA GLU A 55 -5.69 -13.81 21.66
C GLU A 55 -7.20 -14.02 21.79
N ASN A 56 -7.80 -14.92 20.98
CA ASN A 56 -9.24 -15.15 20.89
C ASN A 56 -10.05 -13.84 20.74
N LYS A 57 -9.48 -12.87 20.02
CA LYS A 57 -10.05 -11.53 19.85
C LYS A 57 -10.00 -11.11 18.39
N VAL A 58 -11.14 -10.63 17.90
CA VAL A 58 -11.23 -9.97 16.58
C VAL A 58 -11.02 -8.47 16.79
N LEU A 59 -10.18 -7.86 15.95
CA LEU A 59 -9.96 -6.42 15.99
C LEU A 59 -11.03 -5.70 15.18
N TYR A 60 -11.68 -4.70 15.77
CA TYR A 60 -12.70 -3.94 15.07
C TYR A 60 -12.12 -2.69 14.39
N PRO A 61 -12.58 -2.34 13.17
CA PRO A 61 -12.21 -1.10 12.49
C PRO A 61 -12.46 0.12 13.38
N LYS A 62 -11.46 0.99 13.51
CA LYS A 62 -11.55 2.24 14.26
C LYS A 62 -11.92 3.43 13.39
N ASN A 63 -11.79 3.29 12.07
CA ASN A 63 -12.06 4.37 11.11
C ASN A 63 -13.17 4.00 10.11
N LYS A 64 -13.82 5.02 9.55
CA LYS A 64 -14.91 4.86 8.56
C LYS A 64 -14.41 4.54 7.15
N VAL A 65 -13.11 4.66 6.89
CA VAL A 65 -12.50 4.38 5.57
C VAL A 65 -12.76 2.93 5.16
N PHE A 66 -12.82 2.02 6.13
CA PHE A 66 -13.15 0.62 5.89
C PHE A 66 -14.55 0.40 5.28
N VAL A 67 -15.53 1.26 5.58
CA VAL A 67 -16.89 1.13 5.03
C VAL A 67 -16.86 1.22 3.50
N LEU A 68 -16.08 2.15 2.96
CA LEU A 68 -15.92 2.28 1.51
C LEU A 68 -15.29 1.02 0.91
N ALA A 69 -14.26 0.48 1.55
CA ALA A 69 -13.61 -0.76 1.11
C ALA A 69 -14.60 -1.95 1.10
N PHE A 70 -15.46 -2.04 2.11
CA PHE A 70 -16.49 -3.07 2.20
C PHE A 70 -17.53 -2.94 1.09
N VAL A 71 -18.01 -1.73 0.81
CA VAL A 71 -18.94 -1.47 -0.31
C VAL A 71 -18.33 -1.90 -1.64
N PHE A 72 -17.06 -1.56 -1.88
CA PHE A 72 -16.36 -1.98 -3.10
C PHE A 72 -16.19 -3.51 -3.20
N LEU A 73 -15.88 -4.19 -2.09
CA LEU A 73 -15.80 -5.64 -2.09
C LEU A 73 -17.14 -6.28 -2.47
N VAL A 74 -18.25 -5.81 -1.87
CA VAL A 74 -19.60 -6.30 -2.18
C VAL A 74 -19.92 -6.06 -3.65
N TYR A 75 -19.65 -4.86 -4.18
CA TYR A 75 -19.86 -4.54 -5.59
C TYR A 75 -19.15 -5.53 -6.53
N ILE A 76 -17.92 -5.93 -6.20
CA ILE A 76 -17.11 -6.80 -7.06
C ILE A 76 -17.55 -8.25 -6.97
N LEU A 77 -17.94 -8.71 -5.77
CA LEU A 77 -18.55 -10.02 -5.60
C LEU A 77 -19.84 -10.13 -6.41
N LEU A 78 -20.70 -9.10 -6.35
CA LEU A 78 -21.89 -9.05 -7.21
C LEU A 78 -21.52 -9.08 -8.69
N ARG A 79 -20.52 -8.29 -9.12
CA ARG A 79 -20.05 -8.28 -10.51
C ARG A 79 -19.65 -9.67 -10.99
N TYR A 80 -18.96 -10.45 -10.16
CA TYR A 80 -18.58 -11.82 -10.49
C TYR A 80 -19.77 -12.77 -10.68
N PHE A 81 -20.84 -12.60 -9.90
CA PHE A 81 -22.05 -13.41 -10.06
C PHE A 81 -22.87 -13.03 -11.30
N PHE A 82 -22.88 -11.75 -11.69
CA PHE A 82 -23.73 -11.24 -12.77
C PHE A 82 -23.07 -11.15 -14.15
N PHE A 83 -21.74 -11.12 -14.25
CA PHE A 83 -21.05 -10.98 -15.54
C PHE A 83 -20.76 -12.32 -16.23
N SER A 84 -20.87 -12.32 -17.56
CA SER A 84 -20.63 -13.51 -18.40
C SER A 84 -19.17 -13.94 -18.43
N ASP A 85 -18.22 -13.00 -18.36
CA ASP A 85 -16.78 -13.30 -18.33
C ASP A 85 -16.27 -13.49 -16.90
N ARG A 86 -16.40 -14.72 -16.41
CA ARG A 86 -15.96 -15.11 -15.06
C ARG A 86 -14.45 -15.06 -14.88
N THR A 87 -13.67 -15.19 -15.96
CA THR A 87 -12.21 -15.25 -15.89
C THR A 87 -11.63 -13.87 -15.56
N VAL A 88 -12.14 -12.83 -16.22
CA VAL A 88 -11.76 -11.44 -15.91
C VAL A 88 -12.22 -11.06 -14.51
N ALA A 89 -13.47 -11.41 -14.16
CA ALA A 89 -14.03 -11.10 -12.85
C ALA A 89 -13.27 -11.81 -11.70
N TYR A 90 -12.81 -13.04 -11.89
CA TYR A 90 -11.99 -13.77 -10.92
C TYR A 90 -10.67 -13.04 -10.61
N ASN A 91 -9.99 -12.56 -11.66
CA ASN A 91 -8.74 -11.81 -11.51
C ASN A 91 -8.95 -10.48 -10.77
N GLU A 92 -10.10 -9.81 -10.98
CA GLU A 92 -10.47 -8.63 -10.21
C GLU A 92 -10.75 -8.97 -8.75
N ILE A 93 -11.51 -10.03 -8.46
CA ILE A 93 -11.76 -10.49 -7.08
C ILE A 93 -10.44 -10.70 -6.35
N LYS A 94 -9.49 -11.43 -6.94
CA LYS A 94 -8.19 -11.71 -6.27
C LYS A 94 -7.52 -10.43 -5.81
N ARG A 95 -7.47 -9.40 -6.68
CA ARG A 95 -6.85 -8.10 -6.36
C ARG A 95 -7.61 -7.38 -5.26
N TRP A 96 -8.94 -7.35 -5.35
CA TRP A 96 -9.76 -6.62 -4.40
C TRP A 96 -9.88 -7.27 -3.04
N VAL A 97 -9.83 -8.60 -2.96
CA VAL A 97 -9.73 -9.31 -1.66
C VAL A 97 -8.42 -8.93 -0.96
N LEU A 98 -7.30 -8.88 -1.69
CA LEU A 98 -6.02 -8.44 -1.14
C LEU A 98 -6.06 -6.96 -0.70
N SER A 99 -6.61 -6.07 -1.53
CA SER A 99 -6.74 -4.65 -1.18
C SER A 99 -7.69 -4.42 0.01
N PHE A 100 -8.82 -5.10 0.04
CA PHE A 100 -9.78 -5.05 1.14
C PHE A 100 -9.12 -5.49 2.46
N TRP A 101 -8.33 -6.57 2.40
CA TRP A 101 -7.63 -7.07 3.56
C TRP A 101 -6.62 -6.05 4.13
N LEU A 102 -5.80 -5.45 3.28
CA LEU A 102 -4.86 -4.41 3.70
C LEU A 102 -5.59 -3.21 4.31
N LEU A 103 -6.69 -2.77 3.69
CA LEU A 103 -7.49 -1.64 4.21
C LEU A 103 -8.16 -1.96 5.54
N TYR A 104 -8.65 -3.20 5.71
CA TYR A 104 -9.14 -3.69 7.00
C TYR A 104 -8.06 -3.60 8.06
N LEU A 105 -6.88 -4.16 7.80
CA LEU A 105 -5.81 -4.15 8.78
C LEU A 105 -5.31 -2.73 9.11
N ILE A 106 -5.27 -1.81 8.13
CA ILE A 106 -4.97 -0.40 8.39
C ILE A 106 -6.07 0.24 9.25
N SER A 107 -7.33 -0.13 9.06
CA SER A 107 -8.46 0.44 9.79
C SER A 107 -8.50 0.10 11.27
N VAL A 108 -7.86 -0.99 11.69
CA VAL A 108 -7.81 -1.42 13.11
C VAL A 108 -6.63 -0.81 13.88
N ILE A 109 -5.68 -0.17 13.19
CA ILE A 109 -4.49 0.45 13.79
C ILE A 109 -4.90 1.62 14.70
N GLY A 110 -4.27 1.75 15.88
CA GLY A 110 -4.45 2.90 16.77
C GLY A 110 -3.82 4.20 16.25
N GLU A 111 -4.32 5.35 16.69
CA GLU A 111 -3.95 6.67 16.16
C GLU A 111 -2.43 6.93 16.11
N ARG A 112 -1.69 6.60 17.19
CA ARG A 112 -0.23 6.76 17.24
C ARG A 112 0.48 5.99 16.12
N ASN A 113 0.13 4.72 15.95
CA ASN A 113 0.73 3.85 14.95
C ASN A 113 0.29 4.25 13.53
N TYR A 114 -0.92 4.78 13.38
CA TYR A 114 -1.42 5.31 12.11
C TYR A 114 -0.64 6.56 11.67
N LYS A 115 -0.28 7.47 12.59
CA LYS A 115 0.59 8.63 12.29
C LYS A 115 1.97 8.21 11.79
N ILE A 116 2.55 7.16 12.39
CA ILE A 116 3.81 6.56 11.92
C ILE A 116 3.63 6.02 10.50
N LEU A 117 2.57 5.26 10.26
CA LEU A 117 2.24 4.69 8.94
C LEU A 117 2.16 5.77 7.85
N ILE A 118 1.42 6.86 8.11
CA ILE A 118 1.29 7.99 7.19
C ILE A 118 2.64 8.68 6.93
N THR A 119 3.48 8.80 7.97
CA THR A 119 4.84 9.34 7.80
C THR A 119 5.67 8.51 6.82
N PHE A 120 5.69 7.19 7.00
CA PHE A 120 6.42 6.30 6.11
C PHE A 120 5.81 6.22 4.71
N TYR A 121 4.49 6.36 4.58
CA TYR A 121 3.83 6.50 3.29
C TYR A 121 4.27 7.77 2.54
N ILE A 122 4.38 8.91 3.25
CA ILE A 122 4.88 10.17 2.69
C ILE A 122 6.32 9.99 2.23
N ILE A 123 7.19 9.41 3.07
CA ILE A 123 8.60 9.13 2.74
C ILE A 123 8.69 8.21 1.52
N GLY A 124 7.93 7.12 1.51
CA GLY A 124 7.89 6.18 0.39
C GLY A 124 7.42 6.82 -0.92
N SER A 125 6.38 7.65 -0.86
CA SER A 125 5.88 8.38 -2.03
C SER A 125 6.91 9.38 -2.54
N PHE A 126 7.60 10.09 -1.64
CA PHE A 126 8.71 10.98 -2.00
C PHE A 126 9.86 10.22 -2.67
N LEU A 127 10.26 9.07 -2.10
CA LEU A 127 11.27 8.19 -2.71
C LEU A 127 10.83 7.68 -4.08
N SER A 128 9.55 7.36 -4.28
CA SER A 128 9.04 6.98 -5.61
C SER A 128 9.13 8.13 -6.61
N VAL A 129 8.91 9.37 -6.17
CA VAL A 129 9.06 10.55 -7.02
C VAL A 129 10.53 10.75 -7.38
N LEU A 130 11.43 10.68 -6.41
CA LEU A 130 12.87 10.77 -6.65
C LEU A 130 13.38 9.67 -7.59
N TYR A 131 12.96 8.42 -7.37
CA TYR A 131 13.33 7.30 -8.23
C TYR A 131 12.85 7.52 -9.67
N GLY A 132 11.63 8.01 -9.85
CA GLY A 132 11.12 8.36 -11.18
C GLY A 132 11.89 9.50 -11.85
N LEU A 133 12.32 10.52 -11.10
CA LEU A 133 13.20 11.56 -11.63
C LEU A 133 14.56 11.00 -12.07
N LEU A 134 15.12 10.05 -11.32
CA LEU A 134 16.36 9.36 -11.67
C LEU A 134 16.22 8.48 -12.93
N GLN A 135 15.04 7.88 -13.17
CA GLN A 135 14.78 7.13 -14.41
C GLN A 135 14.85 8.03 -15.66
N HIS A 136 14.54 9.32 -15.54
CA HIS A 136 14.65 10.24 -16.67
C HIS A 136 16.11 10.50 -17.04
N THR A 137 17.00 10.61 -16.05
CA THR A 137 18.43 10.89 -16.27
C THR A 137 19.27 9.61 -16.50
N GLY A 138 18.74 8.44 -16.14
CA GLY A 138 19.51 7.18 -16.11
C GLY A 138 20.33 6.99 -14.84
N GLY A 139 19.98 7.73 -13.76
CA GLY A 139 20.72 7.78 -12.51
C GLY A 139 21.52 9.07 -12.32
N VAL A 140 22.22 9.15 -11.18
CA VAL A 140 23.10 10.26 -10.79
C VAL A 140 24.36 9.69 -10.12
N TYR A 141 25.52 10.08 -10.63
CA TYR A 141 26.84 9.68 -10.10
C TYR A 141 26.99 8.15 -10.01
N ARG A 142 27.09 7.58 -8.79
CA ARG A 142 27.24 6.13 -8.55
C ARG A 142 25.91 5.37 -8.54
N ILE A 143 24.78 6.07 -8.44
CA ILE A 143 23.46 5.44 -8.40
C ILE A 143 22.96 5.36 -9.84
N GLN A 144 23.03 4.16 -10.42
CA GLN A 144 22.49 3.89 -11.75
C GLN A 144 21.07 3.35 -11.65
N VAL A 145 20.19 3.87 -12.48
CA VAL A 145 18.77 3.46 -12.56
C VAL A 145 18.43 3.24 -14.04
N PRO A 146 17.63 2.22 -14.39
CA PRO A 146 17.23 2.02 -15.78
C PRO A 146 16.60 3.29 -16.37
N LYS A 147 17.14 3.75 -17.50
CA LYS A 147 16.63 4.94 -18.20
C LYS A 147 15.40 4.56 -19.03
N PHE A 148 14.33 5.33 -18.90
CA PHE A 148 13.11 5.15 -19.68
C PHE A 148 12.69 6.49 -20.31
N ASP A 149 12.18 6.44 -21.54
CA ASP A 149 11.65 7.64 -22.23
C ASP A 149 10.41 8.22 -21.52
N ARG A 150 9.64 7.35 -20.86
CA ARG A 150 8.53 7.72 -19.99
C ARG A 150 8.86 7.25 -18.59
N VAL A 151 8.78 8.15 -17.60
CA VAL A 151 8.97 7.80 -16.20
C VAL A 151 7.89 6.79 -15.79
N MET A 152 8.31 5.64 -15.31
CA MET A 152 7.41 4.54 -14.94
C MET A 152 7.51 4.27 -13.44
N SER A 153 6.37 4.27 -12.77
CA SER A 153 6.24 3.63 -11.46
C SER A 153 5.51 2.30 -11.63
N MET A 154 4.89 1.81 -10.55
CA MET A 154 4.32 0.47 -10.39
C MET A 154 3.79 -0.16 -11.68
N PHE A 155 4.28 -1.36 -11.99
CA PHE A 155 3.87 -2.18 -13.14
C PHE A 155 4.22 -1.58 -14.50
N GLY A 156 5.28 -0.76 -14.57
CA GLY A 156 5.75 -0.13 -15.80
C GLY A 156 4.74 0.87 -16.37
N ASN A 157 3.94 1.51 -15.51
CA ASN A 157 2.88 2.42 -15.93
C ASN A 157 3.09 3.84 -15.35
N PRO A 158 3.17 4.87 -16.21
CA PRO A 158 3.38 6.26 -15.78
C PRO A 158 2.24 6.82 -14.93
N ILE A 159 1.03 6.26 -15.01
CA ILE A 159 -0.12 6.70 -14.20
C ILE A 159 0.20 6.55 -12.70
N PHE A 160 0.87 5.47 -12.29
CA PHE A 160 1.19 5.29 -10.88
C PHE A 160 2.21 6.31 -10.36
N PHE A 161 3.09 6.82 -11.23
CA PHE A 161 3.99 7.92 -10.87
C PHE A 161 3.19 9.20 -10.61
N ALA A 162 2.23 9.52 -11.49
CA ALA A 162 1.34 10.66 -11.30
C ALA A 162 0.50 10.52 -10.01
N VAL A 163 0.01 9.31 -9.69
CA VAL A 163 -0.70 9.03 -8.44
C VAL A 163 0.16 9.33 -7.22
N HIS A 164 1.46 8.99 -7.22
CA HIS A 164 2.35 9.34 -6.12
C HIS A 164 2.45 10.86 -5.94
N ILE A 165 2.54 11.65 -7.01
CA ILE A 165 2.57 13.13 -6.92
C ILE A 165 1.23 13.67 -6.41
N ILE A 166 0.13 13.23 -7.03
CA ILE A 166 -1.24 13.72 -6.75
C ILE A 166 -1.68 13.35 -5.33
N ASN A 167 -1.30 12.18 -4.82
CA ASN A 167 -1.64 11.77 -3.45
C ASN A 167 -0.66 12.35 -2.42
N PHE A 168 0.62 12.51 -2.77
CA PHE A 168 1.63 13.05 -1.86
C PHE A 168 1.28 14.47 -1.39
N LEU A 169 0.93 15.37 -2.32
CA LEU A 169 0.68 16.78 -1.99
C LEU A 169 -0.49 16.96 -0.99
N PRO A 170 -1.71 16.44 -1.22
CA PRO A 170 -2.82 16.58 -0.28
C PRO A 170 -2.56 15.91 1.07
N ILE A 171 -1.85 14.78 1.10
CA ILE A 171 -1.55 14.09 2.36
C ILE A 171 -0.54 14.88 3.19
N VAL A 172 0.49 15.45 2.55
CA VAL A 172 1.46 16.33 3.22
C VAL A 172 0.79 17.60 3.71
N PHE A 173 0.02 18.30 2.87
CA PHE A 173 -0.70 19.51 3.28
C PHE A 173 -1.75 19.23 4.37
N GLY A 174 -2.51 18.15 4.24
CA GLY A 174 -3.47 17.73 5.26
C GLY A 174 -2.79 17.46 6.60
N ARG A 175 -1.63 16.82 6.59
CA ARG A 175 -0.83 16.62 7.79
C ARG A 175 -0.36 17.93 8.40
N ILE A 176 0.15 18.86 7.59
CA ILE A 176 0.59 20.19 8.03
C ILE A 176 -0.55 20.96 8.71
N LEU A 177 -1.72 20.99 8.07
CA LEU A 177 -2.89 21.72 8.56
C LEU A 177 -3.45 21.13 9.87
N VAL A 178 -3.42 19.81 10.01
CA VAL A 178 -3.94 19.12 11.20
C VAL A 178 -2.96 19.15 12.37
N GLU A 179 -1.67 18.95 12.12
CA GLU A 179 -0.68 18.85 13.20
C GLU A 179 -0.21 20.23 13.73
N LYS A 180 -0.49 21.34 13.03
CA LYS A 180 -0.14 22.75 13.41
C LYS A 180 1.31 23.01 13.88
N ASN A 181 2.18 22.00 13.84
CA ASN A 181 3.56 22.06 14.25
C ASN A 181 4.43 21.66 13.05
N PHE A 182 5.20 22.62 12.57
CA PHE A 182 6.36 22.38 11.75
C PHE A 182 7.56 22.75 12.63
N PHE A 183 8.36 21.72 12.97
CA PHE A 183 9.40 21.67 14.02
C PHE A 183 8.91 21.39 15.44
#